data_AF-A0A6P3HD53-F1
#
_entry.id   AF-A0A6P3HD53-F1
#
_cell.length_a   1.000
_cell.length_b   1.000
_cell.length_c   1.000
_cell.angle_alpha   90.00
_cell.angle_beta   90.00
_cell.angle_gamma   90.00
#
_symmetry.space_group_name_H-M   'P 1'
#
loop_
_entity.id
_entity.type
_entity.pdbx_description
1 polymer ?
#
loop_
_entity_poly.entity_id
_entity_poly.type
_entity_poly.pdbx_seq_one_letter_code
_entity_poly.pdbx_strand_id
1 'polypeptide(L)'
;MAAASGYTDLREKLKSMTSRDNYKAGSREAAAAAAAAVAAAAAAAAAAEPYAAPGAKRKYPEDSDPERSDFEEQQLQKEEEARKVKSGIRQMRLFSQDECAKIEARIDEVVSRAEKGLYNEHTVDRAPLRNKYFFGEGYTYGAQLQKRGPGQERLYPPGDVDEI
;
A
#
# COMPACT_ATOMS: atom_id res chain seq x y z
N MET A 1 -2.12 34.63 20.29
CA MET A 1 -1.05 33.68 19.93
C MET A 1 -1.60 32.28 20.19
N ALA A 2 -2.24 31.66 19.20
CA ALA A 2 -2.97 30.40 19.39
C ALA A 2 -2.74 29.48 18.19
N ALA A 3 -2.12 28.31 18.43
CA ALA A 3 -2.12 27.15 17.55
C ALA A 3 -1.63 25.92 18.35
N ALA A 4 -2.48 25.39 19.23
CA ALA A 4 -2.16 24.19 20.02
C ALA A 4 -3.32 23.17 20.09
N SER A 5 -4.33 23.24 19.19
CA SER A 5 -5.51 22.37 19.25
C SER A 5 -5.62 21.31 18.14
N GLY A 6 -4.59 21.10 17.31
CA GLY A 6 -4.67 20.19 16.15
C GLY A 6 -4.05 18.80 16.35
N TYR A 7 -3.19 18.60 17.35
CA TYR A 7 -2.40 17.36 17.46
C TYR A 7 -3.08 16.26 18.27
N THR A 8 -4.01 16.62 19.18
CA THR A 8 -4.77 15.66 19.99
C THR A 8 -5.75 14.85 19.13
N ASP A 9 -6.36 15.47 18.13
CA ASP A 9 -7.38 14.87 17.27
C ASP A 9 -6.80 13.76 16.37
N LEU A 10 -5.59 13.96 15.84
CA LEU A 10 -4.88 12.93 15.07
C LEU A 10 -4.52 11.70 15.90
N ARG A 11 -4.21 11.88 17.19
CA ARG A 11 -3.86 10.78 18.10
C ARG A 11 -5.10 9.96 18.47
N GLU A 12 -6.25 10.60 18.67
CA GLU A 12 -7.50 9.89 18.94
C GLU A 12 -8.02 9.16 17.70
N LYS A 13 -7.88 9.77 16.52
CA LYS A 13 -8.25 9.15 15.23
C LYS A 13 -7.42 7.89 14.91
N LEU A 14 -6.14 7.85 15.26
CA LEU A 14 -5.33 6.62 15.12
C LEU A 14 -5.74 5.51 16.09
N LYS A 15 -6.18 5.88 17.30
CA LYS A 15 -6.61 4.91 18.33
C LYS A 15 -7.96 4.27 18.01
N SER A 16 -8.87 4.99 17.35
CA SER A 16 -10.18 4.44 16.97
C SER A 16 -10.10 3.46 15.80
N MET A 17 -9.01 3.50 15.01
CA MET A 17 -8.80 2.62 13.85
C MET A 17 -8.23 1.24 14.21
N THR A 18 -7.64 1.06 15.41
CA THR A 18 -6.98 -0.20 15.79
C THR A 18 -7.85 -1.15 16.62
N SER A 19 -9.09 -0.77 16.95
CA SER A 19 -10.02 -1.64 17.68
C SER A 19 -11.07 -2.24 16.73
N ARG A 20 -10.64 -3.17 15.87
CA ARG A 20 -11.57 -4.00 15.10
C ARG A 20 -11.04 -5.41 14.83
N ASP A 21 -10.46 -6.02 15.86
CA ASP A 21 -10.13 -7.44 15.87
C ASP A 21 -11.33 -8.26 16.34
N ASN A 22 -12.14 -8.71 15.38
CA ASN A 22 -12.75 -10.06 15.39
C ASN A 22 -13.61 -10.24 14.14
N TYR A 23 -13.05 -10.85 13.08
CA TYR A 23 -13.84 -11.56 12.08
C TYR A 23 -13.25 -12.94 11.83
N LYS A 24 -14.02 -13.94 12.29
CA LYS A 24 -13.77 -15.37 12.18
C LYS A 24 -13.60 -15.82 10.73
N ALA A 25 -12.68 -16.77 10.54
CA ALA A 25 -12.46 -17.51 9.31
C ALA A 25 -13.73 -18.27 8.85
N GLY A 26 -14.18 -18.02 7.62
CA GLY A 26 -15.29 -18.76 7.00
C GLY A 26 -15.78 -18.26 5.62
N SER A 27 -15.11 -17.30 4.98
CA SER A 27 -15.70 -16.53 3.87
C SER A 27 -15.53 -17.10 2.45
N ARG A 28 -14.90 -18.27 2.26
CA ARG A 28 -14.65 -18.80 0.91
C ARG A 28 -15.82 -19.55 0.28
N GLU A 29 -16.64 -20.27 1.07
CA GLU A 29 -17.82 -20.98 0.54
C GLU A 29 -19.03 -20.07 0.33
N ALA A 30 -19.19 -19.02 1.15
CA ALA A 30 -20.27 -18.04 1.01
C ALA A 30 -20.13 -17.16 -0.24
N ALA A 31 -18.89 -16.85 -0.66
CA ALA A 31 -18.63 -16.04 -1.84
C ALA A 31 -18.98 -16.77 -3.16
N ALA A 32 -18.80 -18.09 -3.21
CA ALA A 32 -19.13 -18.90 -4.39
C ALA A 32 -20.64 -19.07 -4.59
N ALA A 33 -21.41 -19.21 -3.50
CA ALA A 33 -22.86 -19.31 -3.57
C ALA A 33 -23.53 -17.99 -3.99
N ALA A 34 -22.97 -16.84 -3.56
CA ALA A 34 -23.46 -15.52 -3.96
C ALA A 34 -23.25 -15.24 -5.46
N ALA A 35 -22.13 -15.66 -6.03
CA ALA A 35 -21.84 -15.48 -7.46
C ALA A 35 -22.79 -16.29 -8.37
N ALA A 36 -23.17 -17.50 -7.95
CA ALA A 36 -24.11 -18.34 -8.70
C ALA A 36 -25.55 -17.77 -8.70
N ALA A 37 -25.97 -17.16 -7.59
CA ALA A 37 -27.29 -16.54 -7.49
C ALA A 37 -27.42 -15.27 -8.36
N VAL A 38 -26.35 -14.50 -8.49
CA VAL A 38 -26.32 -13.27 -9.32
C VAL A 38 -26.37 -13.63 -10.81
N ALA A 39 -25.74 -14.73 -11.23
CA ALA A 39 -25.80 -15.20 -12.62
C ALA A 39 -27.20 -15.70 -13.03
N ALA A 40 -27.94 -16.33 -12.10
CA ALA A 40 -29.30 -16.83 -12.37
C ALA A 40 -30.33 -15.69 -12.47
N ALA A 41 -30.17 -14.62 -11.69
CA ALA A 41 -31.06 -13.46 -11.71
C ALA A 41 -30.90 -12.61 -13.00
N ALA A 42 -29.69 -12.55 -13.55
CA ALA A 42 -29.41 -11.82 -14.80
C ALA A 42 -30.04 -12.50 -16.04
N ALA A 43 -30.18 -13.82 -16.03
CA ALA A 43 -30.76 -14.57 -17.16
C ALA A 43 -32.30 -14.44 -17.25
N ALA A 44 -32.99 -14.19 -16.14
CA ALA A 44 -34.45 -14.07 -16.10
C ALA A 44 -34.97 -12.69 -16.53
N ALA A 45 -34.11 -11.66 -16.56
CA ALA A 45 -34.49 -10.29 -16.87
C ALA A 45 -34.53 -9.97 -18.38
N ALA A 46 -34.13 -10.89 -19.26
CA ALA A 46 -33.99 -10.66 -20.70
C ALA A 46 -35.25 -10.96 -21.55
N ALA A 47 -36.39 -11.28 -20.93
CA ALA A 47 -37.59 -11.68 -21.66
C ALA A 47 -38.89 -11.09 -21.08
N ALA A 48 -39.12 -9.78 -21.24
CA ALA A 48 -40.47 -9.19 -21.27
C ALA A 48 -40.45 -7.70 -21.67
N GLU A 49 -41.19 -7.36 -22.73
CA GLU A 49 -41.69 -6.02 -23.08
C GLU A 49 -43.10 -6.21 -23.71
N PRO A 50 -43.95 -5.17 -23.84
CA PRO A 50 -44.38 -4.19 -22.84
C PRO A 50 -45.93 -4.08 -22.80
N TYR A 51 -46.54 -3.47 -21.77
CA TYR A 51 -47.94 -3.02 -21.85
C TYR A 51 -48.16 -1.69 -21.14
N ALA A 52 -48.96 -0.82 -21.76
CA ALA A 52 -49.00 0.61 -21.52
C ALA A 52 -50.16 1.11 -20.64
N ALA A 53 -49.86 2.22 -19.94
CA ALA A 53 -50.70 3.40 -19.58
C ALA A 53 -51.78 3.28 -18.47
N PRO A 54 -52.34 4.42 -17.96
CA PRO A 54 -51.71 5.67 -17.50
C PRO A 54 -52.27 6.15 -16.12
N GLY A 55 -51.57 7.04 -15.41
CA GLY A 55 -52.27 7.89 -14.41
C GLY A 55 -51.46 8.42 -13.23
N ALA A 56 -51.77 9.69 -12.91
CA ALA A 56 -51.57 10.39 -11.65
C ALA A 56 -50.17 10.98 -11.33
N LYS A 57 -50.14 12.31 -11.45
CA LYS A 57 -49.08 13.23 -11.07
C LYS A 57 -48.66 13.08 -9.60
N ARG A 58 -47.37 12.92 -9.36
CA ARG A 58 -46.65 13.57 -8.25
C ARG A 58 -45.30 14.04 -8.79
N LYS A 59 -45.16 15.36 -8.97
CA LYS A 59 -43.86 15.98 -9.20
C LYS A 59 -43.05 15.82 -7.91
N TYR A 60 -42.17 14.82 -7.86
CA TYR A 60 -41.04 14.89 -6.95
C TYR A 60 -40.13 16.01 -7.46
N PRO A 61 -39.60 16.89 -6.59
CA PRO A 61 -38.61 17.87 -7.00
C PRO A 61 -37.42 17.13 -7.63
N GLU A 62 -37.16 17.39 -8.91
CA GLU A 62 -35.92 17.06 -9.62
C GLU A 62 -34.79 17.96 -9.11
N ASP A 63 -34.52 17.93 -7.81
CA ASP A 63 -33.38 18.61 -7.17
C ASP A 63 -32.57 17.60 -6.33
N SER A 64 -32.41 16.39 -6.86
CA SER A 64 -31.29 15.54 -6.49
C SER A 64 -30.20 15.78 -7.51
N ASP A 65 -29.53 16.93 -7.38
CA ASP A 65 -28.14 17.04 -7.81
C ASP A 65 -27.45 15.76 -7.34
N PRO A 66 -26.89 14.93 -8.23
CA PRO A 66 -26.10 13.80 -7.79
C PRO A 66 -24.82 14.42 -7.23
N GLU A 67 -24.88 14.90 -5.99
CA GLU A 67 -23.72 14.97 -5.12
C GLU A 67 -23.10 13.59 -5.20
N ARG A 68 -22.07 13.52 -6.03
CA ARG A 68 -21.28 12.35 -6.28
C ARG A 68 -21.03 11.68 -4.94
N SER A 69 -21.55 10.48 -4.75
CA SER A 69 -21.49 9.83 -3.45
C SER A 69 -20.04 9.84 -2.92
N ASP A 70 -19.84 10.04 -1.62
CA ASP A 70 -18.50 10.05 -0.98
C ASP A 70 -17.62 8.88 -1.42
N PHE A 71 -18.25 7.75 -1.77
CA PHE A 71 -17.58 6.57 -2.32
C PHE A 71 -16.98 6.82 -3.71
N GLU A 72 -17.73 7.43 -4.63
CA GLU A 72 -17.25 7.74 -5.98
C GLU A 72 -16.15 8.81 -5.98
N GLU A 73 -16.23 9.78 -5.06
CA GLU A 73 -15.16 10.78 -4.89
C GLU A 73 -13.88 10.15 -4.32
N GLN A 74 -14.00 9.25 -3.34
CA GLN A 74 -12.85 8.51 -2.80
C GLN A 74 -12.20 7.59 -3.86
N GLN A 75 -12.99 6.97 -4.74
CA GLN A 75 -12.45 6.14 -5.82
C GLN A 75 -11.67 7.00 -6.83
N LEU A 76 -12.21 8.15 -7.23
CA LEU A 76 -11.47 9.08 -8.08
C LEU A 76 -10.15 9.53 -7.45
N GLN A 77 -10.16 9.89 -6.17
CA GLN A 77 -8.95 10.33 -5.49
C GLN A 77 -7.86 9.25 -5.57
N LYS A 78 -8.21 7.98 -5.33
CA LYS A 78 -7.28 6.85 -5.46
C LYS A 78 -6.78 6.67 -6.88
N GLU A 79 -7.65 6.84 -7.88
CA GLU A 79 -7.26 6.74 -9.29
C GLU A 79 -6.31 7.87 -9.71
N GLU A 80 -6.57 9.10 -9.25
CA GLU A 80 -5.69 10.25 -9.49
C GLU A 80 -4.33 10.10 -8.82
N GLU A 81 -4.31 9.64 -7.56
CA GLU A 81 -3.10 9.30 -6.83
C GLU A 81 -2.33 8.20 -7.56
N ALA A 82 -3.02 7.13 -7.97
CA ALA A 82 -2.40 6.05 -8.74
C ALA A 82 -1.82 6.55 -10.07
N ARG A 83 -2.48 7.51 -10.73
CA ARG A 83 -1.95 8.14 -11.97
C ARG A 83 -0.69 8.95 -11.69
N LYS A 84 -0.67 9.73 -10.61
CA LYS A 84 0.52 10.48 -10.16
C LYS A 84 1.67 9.52 -9.85
N VAL A 85 1.40 8.45 -9.10
CA VAL A 85 2.39 7.40 -8.79
C VAL A 85 2.91 6.74 -10.06
N LYS A 86 2.03 6.30 -10.97
CA LYS A 86 2.42 5.65 -12.23
C LYS A 86 3.27 6.56 -13.13
N SER A 87 3.01 7.87 -13.13
CA SER A 87 3.81 8.83 -13.89
C SER A 87 5.27 8.94 -13.42
N GLY A 88 5.55 8.61 -12.15
CA GLY A 88 6.90 8.61 -11.57
C GLY A 88 7.65 7.28 -11.71
N ILE A 89 7.03 6.23 -12.24
CA ILE A 89 7.62 4.87 -12.31
C ILE A 89 8.11 4.58 -13.73
N ARG A 90 9.39 4.20 -13.85
CA ARG A 90 9.99 3.64 -15.07
C ARG A 90 10.57 2.28 -14.75
N GLN A 91 10.11 1.23 -15.44
CA GLN A 91 10.57 -0.14 -15.22
C GLN A 91 10.90 -0.81 -16.55
N MET A 92 11.99 -1.58 -16.57
CA MET A 92 12.46 -2.35 -17.73
C MET A 92 13.04 -3.68 -17.28
N ARG A 93 12.98 -4.69 -18.15
CA ARG A 93 13.59 -6.00 -17.94
C ARG A 93 14.97 -6.00 -18.58
N LEU A 94 16.00 -5.71 -17.79
CA LEU A 94 17.38 -5.57 -18.27
C LEU A 94 18.18 -6.87 -18.18
N PHE A 95 17.91 -7.71 -17.17
CA PHE A 95 18.69 -8.90 -16.88
C PHE A 95 17.95 -10.17 -17.34
N SER A 96 18.68 -11.07 -17.97
CA SER A 96 18.24 -12.43 -18.28
C SER A 96 18.22 -13.33 -17.04
N GLN A 97 17.60 -14.51 -17.14
CA GLN A 97 17.55 -15.47 -16.02
C GLN A 97 18.95 -15.92 -15.58
N ASP A 98 19.84 -16.17 -16.54
CA ASP A 98 21.21 -16.61 -16.25
C ASP A 98 22.04 -15.51 -15.57
N GLU A 99 21.80 -14.24 -15.94
CA GLU A 99 22.42 -13.09 -15.27
C GLU A 99 21.85 -12.90 -13.86
N CYS A 100 20.54 -13.04 -13.68
CA CYS A 100 19.92 -13.02 -12.36
C CYS A 100 20.52 -14.10 -11.45
N ALA A 101 20.64 -15.34 -11.93
CA ALA A 101 21.22 -16.44 -11.15
C ALA A 101 22.67 -16.16 -10.72
N LYS A 102 23.47 -15.52 -11.58
CA LYS A 102 24.84 -15.10 -11.23
C LYS A 102 24.84 -13.99 -10.17
N ILE A 103 23.92 -13.02 -10.27
CA ILE A 103 23.80 -11.93 -9.31
C ILE A 103 23.31 -12.46 -7.95
N GLU A 104 22.31 -13.34 -7.95
CA GLU A 104 21.78 -14.00 -6.76
C GLU A 104 22.89 -14.78 -6.01
N ALA A 105 23.72 -15.52 -6.73
CA ALA A 105 24.88 -16.20 -6.12
C ALA A 105 25.87 -15.22 -5.46
N ARG A 106 26.08 -14.03 -6.05
CA ARG A 106 26.91 -12.98 -5.42
C ARG A 106 26.23 -12.37 -4.20
N ILE A 107 24.91 -12.22 -4.20
CA ILE A 107 24.16 -11.77 -3.02
C ILE A 107 24.33 -12.79 -1.88
N ASP A 108 24.25 -14.10 -2.16
CA ASP A 108 24.49 -15.14 -1.15
C ASP A 108 25.92 -15.10 -0.59
N GLU A 109 26.91 -14.81 -1.42
CA GLU A 109 28.30 -14.58 -0.97
C GLU A 109 28.40 -13.38 0.00
N VAL A 110 27.70 -12.27 -0.29
CA VAL A 110 27.61 -11.11 0.62
C VAL A 110 27.00 -11.53 1.96
N VAL A 111 25.89 -12.27 1.96
CA VAL A 111 25.29 -12.78 3.20
C VAL A 111 26.27 -13.66 3.98
N SER A 112 27.00 -14.56 3.30
CA SER A 112 28.01 -15.42 3.92
C SER A 112 29.15 -14.63 4.57
N ARG A 113 29.65 -13.59 3.88
CA ARG A 113 30.71 -12.72 4.42
C ARG A 113 30.24 -11.91 5.62
N ALA A 114 29.00 -11.41 5.58
CA ALA A 114 28.39 -10.70 6.70
C ALA A 114 28.22 -11.58 7.93
N GLU A 115 27.86 -12.85 7.75
CA GLU A 115 27.72 -13.81 8.86
C GLU A 115 29.06 -14.20 9.46
N LYS A 116 30.13 -14.18 8.67
CA LYS A 116 31.51 -14.34 9.12
C LYS A 116 32.10 -13.08 9.76
N GLY A 117 31.36 -11.97 9.82
CA GLY A 117 31.82 -10.70 10.38
C GLY A 117 32.94 -10.03 9.57
N LEU A 118 32.96 -10.23 8.26
CA LEU A 118 34.01 -9.71 7.36
C LEU A 118 33.73 -8.32 6.79
N TYR A 119 32.70 -7.64 7.30
CA TYR A 119 32.29 -6.30 6.86
C TYR A 119 32.34 -5.33 8.04
N ASN A 120 32.43 -4.04 7.73
CA ASN A 120 32.37 -2.97 8.70
C ASN A 120 31.03 -2.98 9.46
N GLU A 121 31.03 -2.40 10.66
CA GLU A 121 29.85 -2.40 11.55
C GLU A 121 28.61 -1.80 10.87
N HIS A 122 28.77 -0.68 10.17
CA HIS A 122 27.66 0.03 9.51
C HIS A 122 27.32 -0.49 8.11
N THR A 123 28.07 -1.47 7.60
CA THR A 123 27.74 -2.17 6.34
C THR A 123 26.55 -3.10 6.53
N VAL A 124 26.41 -3.74 7.69
CA VAL A 124 25.41 -4.80 7.91
C VAL A 124 24.37 -4.37 8.94
N ASP A 125 23.14 -4.14 8.49
CA ASP A 125 22.00 -3.91 9.37
C ASP A 125 21.04 -5.11 9.36
N ARG A 126 20.89 -5.75 10.53
CA ARG A 126 20.05 -6.94 10.72
C ARG A 126 18.74 -6.55 11.41
N ALA A 127 17.61 -6.90 10.80
CA ALA A 127 16.29 -6.79 11.40
C ALA A 127 15.51 -8.12 11.21
N PRO A 128 14.46 -8.40 12.02
CA PRO A 128 13.87 -9.75 12.12
C PRO A 128 13.45 -10.42 10.81
N LEU A 129 13.05 -9.65 9.78
CA LEU A 129 12.58 -10.17 8.49
C LEU A 129 13.29 -9.52 7.29
N ARG A 130 14.34 -8.73 7.51
CA ARG A 130 15.02 -8.01 6.45
C ARG A 130 16.41 -7.58 6.90
N ASN A 131 17.42 -7.93 6.11
CA ASN A 131 18.75 -7.35 6.25
C ASN A 131 18.97 -6.27 5.19
N LYS A 132 19.79 -5.29 5.51
CA LYS A 132 20.33 -4.32 4.55
C LYS A 132 21.85 -4.40 4.56
N TYR A 133 22.43 -4.30 3.37
CA TYR A 133 23.87 -4.24 3.14
C TYR A 133 24.18 -2.90 2.47
N PHE A 134 24.92 -2.02 3.15
CA PHE A 134 25.31 -0.70 2.65
C PHE A 134 26.72 -0.76 2.06
N PHE A 135 26.85 -0.46 0.77
CA PHE A 135 28.15 -0.35 0.09
C PHE A 135 28.30 1.04 -0.51
N GLY A 136 29.51 1.58 -0.48
CA GLY A 136 29.82 2.96 -0.87
C GLY A 136 29.40 3.95 0.21
N GLU A 137 28.09 4.15 0.39
CA GLU A 137 27.54 5.09 1.35
C GLU A 137 26.42 4.45 2.19
N GLY A 138 26.44 4.72 3.49
CA GLY A 138 25.39 4.28 4.42
C GLY A 138 24.77 5.46 5.15
N TYR A 139 23.56 5.28 5.68
CA TYR A 139 22.89 6.32 6.45
C TYR A 139 22.11 5.75 7.63
N THR A 140 21.92 6.61 8.62
CA THR A 140 21.13 6.31 9.81
C THR A 140 19.65 6.35 9.51
N TYR A 141 18.88 5.39 10.04
CA TYR A 141 17.45 5.32 9.78
C TYR A 141 16.68 4.61 10.91
N GLY A 142 15.34 4.73 10.88
CA GLY A 142 14.44 3.94 11.73
C GLY A 142 14.73 4.08 13.23
N ALA A 143 15.03 2.96 13.90
CA ALA A 143 15.25 2.92 15.35
C ALA A 143 16.47 3.74 15.80
N GLN A 144 17.48 3.92 14.93
CA GLN A 144 18.64 4.77 15.21
C GLN A 144 18.25 6.25 15.33
N LEU A 145 17.09 6.63 14.78
CA LEU A 145 16.52 7.98 14.84
C LEU A 145 15.60 8.22 16.05
N GLN A 146 15.44 7.25 16.98
CA GLN A 146 14.52 7.38 18.12
C GLN A 146 14.73 8.64 18.97
N LYS A 147 15.95 9.21 18.98
CA LYS A 147 16.26 10.45 19.70
C LYS A 147 15.94 11.73 18.92
N ARG A 148 15.78 11.66 17.59
CA ARG A 148 15.67 12.83 16.68
C ARG A 148 14.38 12.90 15.86
N GLY A 149 13.68 11.78 15.68
CA GLY A 149 12.41 11.71 14.96
C GLY A 149 12.55 11.42 13.45
N PRO A 150 11.42 11.23 12.74
CA PRO A 150 11.41 10.92 11.30
C PRO A 150 12.01 12.04 10.43
N GLY A 151 12.66 11.69 9.32
CA GLY A 151 13.23 12.66 8.38
C GLY A 151 14.56 13.29 8.84
N GLN A 152 15.24 12.66 9.81
CA GLN A 152 16.52 13.12 10.37
C GLN A 152 17.68 12.19 10.04
N GLU A 153 17.58 11.44 8.94
CA GLU A 153 18.62 10.56 8.42
C GLU A 153 19.95 11.33 8.20
N ARG A 154 21.08 10.69 8.49
CA ARG A 154 22.42 11.24 8.27
C ARG A 154 23.32 10.18 7.66
N LEU A 155 24.14 10.58 6.68
CA LEU A 155 25.21 9.75 6.15
C LEU A 155 26.21 9.42 7.26
N TYR A 156 26.77 8.22 7.19
CA TYR A 156 27.95 7.88 7.96
C TYR A 156 29.18 8.64 7.42
N PRO A 157 30.25 8.79 8.21
CA PRO A 157 31.51 9.29 7.71
C PRO A 157 32.03 8.48 6.50
N PRO A 158 32.84 9.09 5.62
CA PRO A 158 33.48 8.36 4.52
C PRO A 158 34.33 7.19 5.04
N GLY A 159 34.16 6.00 4.44
CA GLY A 159 34.90 4.77 4.80
C GLY A 159 34.30 3.96 5.95
N ASP A 160 33.19 4.43 6.56
CA ASP A 160 32.52 3.74 7.67
C ASP A 160 31.67 2.54 7.19
N VAL A 161 31.41 2.47 5.89
CA VAL A 161 30.84 1.31 5.19
C VAL A 161 31.83 0.78 4.14
N ASP A 162 31.67 -0.47 3.74
CA ASP A 162 32.52 -1.12 2.75
C ASP A 162 32.34 -0.51 1.34
N GLU A 163 33.37 -0.62 0.50
CA GLU A 163 33.36 -0.15 -0.89
C GLU A 163 32.45 -1.01 -1.80
N ILE A 164 32.12 -0.48 -3.00
CA ILE A 164 31.29 -1.14 -4.03
C ILE A 164 32.13 -1.68 -5.19
#